data_AF-A0A9E1NWD0-F1
#
_entry.id   AF-A0A9E1NWD0-F1
#
_cell.length_a   1.000
_cell.length_b   1.000
_cell.length_c   1.000
_cell.angle_alpha   90.00
_cell.angle_beta   90.00
_cell.angle_gamma   90.00
#
_symmetry.space_group_name_H-M   'P 1'
#
loop_
_entity.id
_entity.type
_entity.pdbx_description
1 polymer ?
#
loop_
_entity_poly.entity_id
_entity_poly.type
_entity_poly.pdbx_seq_one_letter_code
_entity_poly.pdbx_strand_id
1 'polypeptide(L)'
;MQGKLPNESGLESHNKTANRIYDTLKDRGFVDQDIFYFNYDAAQNGVDSVPTKAGVQAAIEALNVEIQLRPAPVYIIMVDHGGELVSGVSEATFYLDDETITPTELDSWLDTLEGSLATYDAGNGTDLLGENKRIVIMGACYSGGFVPAVSSSGRVVISSASAHEQSYKGPTEDDGIRVGEYFLEELFLELADGSDLRTAFQSATTKTETWTRGGDLSANSANGFNDDAVQHPLMDDDADTVGTNAVFENSSDGQSAKDILLGFNQDSLTNDAFIPADINQVTDTIYLDDLTSAAQLTLYANDPYQVNQAYVEIRTPDKTLSSSGNDTTEQLSNDYLRRAFTPPSTSGAPYTLDYSDFVQSGLYEYFIM
;
A
#
# COMPACT_ATOMS: atom_id res chain seq x y z
N MET A 1 10.35 2.58 5.14
CA MET A 1 11.34 3.57 4.65
C MET A 1 10.73 4.40 3.55
N GLN A 2 11.04 5.69 3.54
CA GLN A 2 10.72 6.60 2.45
C GLN A 2 11.88 6.62 1.43
N GLY A 3 11.60 6.53 0.13
CA GLY A 3 12.54 6.88 -0.93
C GLY A 3 12.44 8.36 -1.34
N LYS A 4 13.24 8.78 -2.32
CA LYS A 4 12.96 10.00 -3.09
C LYS A 4 13.66 9.96 -4.44
N LEU A 5 13.17 10.74 -5.40
CA LEU A 5 13.94 11.17 -6.57
C LEU A 5 14.83 12.39 -6.26
N PRO A 6 15.90 12.66 -7.03
CA PRO A 6 16.75 13.85 -6.84
C PRO A 6 16.03 15.19 -7.01
N ASN A 7 14.90 15.19 -7.72
CA ASN A 7 14.05 16.38 -7.90
C ASN A 7 13.02 16.56 -6.76
N GLU A 8 13.00 15.65 -5.77
CA GLU A 8 12.08 15.62 -4.64
C GLU A 8 10.60 15.54 -5.05
N SER A 9 10.31 15.03 -6.26
CA SER A 9 8.94 14.86 -6.73
C SER A 9 8.16 13.97 -5.78
N GLY A 10 6.99 14.42 -5.35
CA GLY A 10 6.11 13.65 -4.46
C GLY A 10 6.59 13.49 -3.02
N LEU A 11 7.75 14.05 -2.63
CA LEU A 11 8.37 13.82 -1.32
C LEU A 11 7.40 13.97 -0.14
N GLU A 12 6.58 15.05 -0.13
CA GLU A 12 5.57 15.27 0.93
C GLU A 12 4.49 14.17 0.94
N SER A 13 4.08 13.69 -0.23
CA SER A 13 3.09 12.62 -0.37
C SER A 13 3.63 11.27 0.13
N HIS A 14 4.86 10.90 -0.23
CA HIS A 14 5.47 9.67 0.25
C HIS A 14 5.77 9.72 1.74
N ASN A 15 6.19 10.89 2.24
CA ASN A 15 6.37 11.15 3.66
C ASN A 15 5.07 10.93 4.43
N LYS A 16 3.93 11.40 3.90
CA LYS A 16 2.61 11.16 4.49
C LYS A 16 2.32 9.67 4.61
N THR A 17 2.43 8.91 3.52
CA THR A 17 2.16 7.46 3.55
C THR A 17 3.13 6.71 4.47
N ALA A 18 4.42 7.05 4.44
CA ALA A 18 5.42 6.44 5.33
C ALA A 18 5.14 6.70 6.82
N ASN A 19 4.73 7.93 7.17
CA ASN A 19 4.36 8.27 8.54
C ASN A 19 3.11 7.53 9.01
N ARG A 20 2.09 7.40 8.14
CA ARG A 20 0.89 6.60 8.47
C ARG A 20 1.21 5.15 8.73
N ILE A 21 2.05 4.56 7.89
CA ILE A 21 2.51 3.18 8.09
C ILE A 21 3.24 3.04 9.43
N TYR A 22 4.14 3.98 9.75
CA TYR A 22 4.82 4.01 11.04
C TYR A 22 3.82 4.08 12.20
N ASP A 23 2.86 5.02 12.15
CA ASP A 23 1.83 5.17 13.18
C ASP A 23 0.94 3.92 13.30
N THR A 24 0.55 3.30 12.19
CA THR A 24 -0.17 2.02 12.19
C THR A 24 0.64 0.93 12.89
N LEU A 25 1.95 0.82 12.64
CA LEU A 25 2.79 -0.14 13.37
C LEU A 25 2.77 0.15 14.87
N LYS A 26 2.86 1.42 15.28
CA LYS A 26 2.78 1.82 16.70
C LYS A 26 1.44 1.40 17.33
N ASP A 27 0.33 1.67 16.65
CA ASP A 27 -1.01 1.34 17.12
C ASP A 27 -1.25 -0.17 17.18
N ARG A 28 -0.57 -0.92 16.31
CA ARG A 28 -0.54 -2.39 16.31
C ARG A 28 0.46 -2.97 17.32
N GLY A 29 1.02 -2.13 18.19
CA GLY A 29 1.80 -2.55 19.35
C GLY A 29 3.30 -2.70 19.13
N PHE A 30 3.81 -2.32 17.95
CA PHE A 30 5.26 -2.24 17.75
C PHE A 30 5.83 -1.12 18.63
N VAL A 31 6.83 -1.45 19.43
CA VAL A 31 7.59 -0.42 20.16
C VAL A 31 8.58 0.24 19.21
N ASP A 32 8.94 1.48 19.52
CA ASP A 32 9.77 2.30 18.63
C ASP A 32 11.14 1.64 18.40
N GLN A 33 11.67 0.99 19.42
CA GLN A 33 12.93 0.25 19.36
C GLN A 33 12.91 -0.96 18.42
N ASP A 34 11.73 -1.44 18.05
CA ASP A 34 11.55 -2.57 17.12
C ASP A 34 11.24 -2.08 15.68
N ILE A 35 11.23 -0.76 15.44
CA ILE A 35 11.04 -0.15 14.13
C ILE A 35 12.29 0.65 13.79
N PHE A 36 12.92 0.35 12.66
CA PHE A 36 13.97 1.22 12.12
C PHE A 36 13.37 2.11 11.03
N TYR A 37 13.06 3.36 11.37
CA TYR A 37 12.36 4.26 10.47
C TYR A 37 13.30 5.18 9.69
N PHE A 38 13.47 4.86 8.41
CA PHE A 38 14.18 5.73 7.47
C PHE A 38 13.25 6.77 6.83
N ASN A 39 13.59 8.05 6.99
CA ASN A 39 12.88 9.19 6.41
C ASN A 39 13.85 10.37 6.11
N TYR A 40 13.59 11.17 5.08
CA TYR A 40 14.45 12.30 4.73
C TYR A 40 14.32 13.51 5.66
N ASP A 41 13.24 13.62 6.42
CA ASP A 41 13.08 14.61 7.47
C ASP A 41 13.50 14.02 8.82
N ALA A 42 14.81 14.08 9.11
CA ALA A 42 15.41 13.58 10.34
C ALA A 42 14.95 14.33 11.61
N ALA A 43 14.15 15.39 11.50
CA ALA A 43 13.57 16.08 12.64
C ALA A 43 12.22 15.48 13.08
N GLN A 44 11.61 14.61 12.26
CA GLN A 44 10.37 13.93 12.61
C GLN A 44 10.57 12.94 13.76
N ASN A 45 9.54 12.79 14.58
CA ASN A 45 9.56 11.86 15.68
C ASN A 45 9.63 10.41 15.17
N GLY A 46 10.44 9.58 15.83
CA GLY A 46 10.62 8.17 15.46
C GLY A 46 11.60 7.94 14.30
N VAL A 47 12.10 8.97 13.61
CA VAL A 47 13.06 8.79 12.51
C VAL A 47 14.45 8.46 13.06
N ASP A 48 14.97 7.30 12.69
CA ASP A 48 16.29 6.82 13.11
C ASP A 48 17.42 7.32 12.21
N SER A 49 17.15 7.43 10.90
CA SER A 49 18.16 7.85 9.93
C SER A 49 17.54 8.34 8.62
N VAL A 50 18.28 9.18 7.91
CA VAL A 50 18.04 9.41 6.47
C VAL A 50 18.38 8.12 5.72
N PRO A 51 17.57 7.69 4.74
CA PRO A 51 17.85 6.50 3.94
C PRO A 51 19.10 6.70 3.07
N THR A 52 19.94 5.68 3.06
CA THR A 52 21.06 5.48 2.11
C THR A 52 21.09 4.00 1.77
N LYS A 53 21.60 3.62 0.60
CA LYS A 53 21.69 2.20 0.22
C LYS A 53 22.44 1.39 1.28
N ALA A 54 23.60 1.88 1.70
CA ALA A 54 24.43 1.22 2.71
C ALA A 54 23.74 1.15 4.08
N GLY A 55 22.99 2.18 4.47
CA GLY A 55 22.23 2.19 5.72
C GLY A 55 21.09 1.16 5.71
N VAL A 56 20.34 1.09 4.61
CA VAL A 56 19.25 0.11 4.44
C VAL A 56 19.79 -1.32 4.43
N GLN A 57 20.86 -1.58 3.67
CA GLN A 57 21.55 -2.87 3.70
C GLN A 57 21.93 -3.27 5.13
N ALA A 58 22.62 -2.38 5.85
CA ALA A 58 23.09 -2.66 7.20
C ALA A 58 21.94 -2.94 8.17
N ALA A 59 20.82 -2.22 8.05
CA ALA A 59 19.64 -2.44 8.87
C ALA A 59 19.02 -3.83 8.62
N ILE A 60 18.88 -4.23 7.35
CA ILE A 60 18.32 -5.54 6.98
C ILE A 60 19.21 -6.68 7.50
N GLU A 61 20.52 -6.60 7.26
CA GLU A 61 21.46 -7.65 7.67
C GLU A 61 21.56 -7.77 9.21
N ALA A 62 21.38 -6.66 9.94
CA ALA A 62 21.43 -6.62 11.40
C ALA A 62 20.19 -7.21 12.10
N LEU A 63 19.08 -7.43 11.37
CA LEU A 63 17.88 -8.07 11.93
C LEU A 63 18.14 -9.47 12.47
N ASN A 64 19.24 -10.12 12.06
CA ASN A 64 19.63 -11.42 12.59
C ASN A 64 19.78 -11.40 14.13
N VAL A 65 20.29 -10.31 14.71
CA VAL A 65 20.46 -10.15 16.15
C VAL A 65 19.11 -9.97 16.82
N GLU A 66 18.24 -9.15 16.23
CA GLU A 66 16.93 -8.86 16.81
C GLU A 66 16.04 -10.11 16.78
N ILE A 67 16.01 -10.88 15.69
CA ILE A 67 15.27 -12.15 15.58
C ILE A 67 15.77 -13.16 16.62
N GLN A 68 17.09 -13.24 16.87
CA GLN A 68 17.63 -14.13 17.90
C GLN A 68 17.15 -13.77 19.31
N LEU A 69 16.97 -12.48 19.59
CA LEU A 69 16.55 -11.99 20.91
C LEU A 69 15.03 -12.01 21.08
N ARG A 70 14.30 -11.70 20.01
CA ARG A 70 12.86 -11.51 19.94
C ARG A 70 12.34 -12.11 18.62
N PRO A 71 12.16 -13.44 18.54
CA PRO A 71 11.64 -14.08 17.34
C PRO A 71 10.25 -13.53 16.98
N ALA A 72 10.17 -12.84 15.85
CA ALA A 72 8.94 -12.36 15.22
C ALA A 72 9.13 -12.23 13.70
N PRO A 73 8.03 -12.21 12.91
CA PRO A 73 8.08 -11.79 11.52
C PRO A 73 8.73 -10.40 11.36
N VAL A 74 9.52 -10.25 10.31
CA VAL A 74 10.15 -8.99 9.92
C VAL A 74 9.34 -8.35 8.80
N TYR A 75 9.17 -7.03 8.87
CA TYR A 75 8.56 -6.22 7.82
C TYR A 75 9.57 -5.24 7.24
N ILE A 76 9.80 -5.33 5.94
CA ILE A 76 10.60 -4.37 5.17
C ILE A 76 9.62 -3.65 4.24
N ILE A 77 9.31 -2.40 4.59
CA ILE A 77 8.28 -1.61 3.90
C ILE A 77 8.95 -0.44 3.19
N MET A 78 8.73 -0.31 1.89
CA MET A 78 9.38 0.68 1.02
C MET A 78 8.32 1.51 0.31
N VAL A 79 8.40 2.84 0.40
CA VAL A 79 7.41 3.76 -0.23
C VAL A 79 8.15 4.87 -0.95
N ASP A 80 7.99 5.00 -2.27
CA ASP A 80 8.39 6.14 -3.10
C ASP A 80 8.17 5.83 -4.61
N HIS A 81 9.13 6.18 -5.47
CA HIS A 81 9.16 5.98 -6.90
C HIS A 81 9.94 4.70 -7.22
N GLY A 82 9.63 4.16 -8.38
CA GLY A 82 10.38 3.07 -8.95
C GLY A 82 10.57 3.24 -10.46
N GLY A 83 11.58 2.57 -10.99
CA GLY A 83 11.92 2.63 -12.41
C GLY A 83 11.74 1.27 -13.07
N GLU A 84 11.16 1.27 -14.26
CA GLU A 84 11.06 0.10 -15.14
C GLU A 84 12.43 -0.23 -15.77
N LEU A 85 12.53 -1.44 -16.33
CA LEU A 85 13.60 -1.83 -17.23
C LEU A 85 13.53 -1.01 -18.54
N VAL A 86 14.16 0.16 -18.51
CA VAL A 86 14.31 1.04 -19.69
C VAL A 86 15.75 1.02 -20.20
N SER A 87 15.98 1.57 -21.39
CA SER A 87 17.30 1.53 -22.03
C SER A 87 18.41 2.10 -21.12
N GLY A 88 19.30 1.21 -20.64
CA GLY A 88 20.39 1.56 -19.73
C GLY A 88 20.22 1.08 -18.28
N VAL A 89 19.04 0.57 -17.90
CA VAL A 89 18.75 -0.04 -16.60
C VAL A 89 18.48 -1.53 -16.80
N SER A 90 19.17 -2.40 -16.06
CA SER A 90 19.11 -3.87 -16.25
C SER A 90 18.05 -4.57 -15.41
N GLU A 91 17.51 -3.90 -14.39
CA GLU A 91 16.56 -4.43 -13.42
C GLU A 91 15.61 -3.31 -12.99
N ALA A 92 14.49 -3.65 -12.32
CA ALA A 92 13.67 -2.64 -11.66
C ALA A 92 14.49 -1.87 -10.60
N THR A 93 14.05 -0.67 -10.24
CA THR A 93 14.77 0.17 -9.26
C THR A 93 13.81 0.80 -8.27
N PHE A 94 14.25 0.95 -7.02
CA PHE A 94 13.64 1.80 -6.00
C PHE A 94 14.58 2.97 -5.69
N TYR A 95 14.09 4.21 -5.73
CA TYR A 95 14.95 5.39 -5.68
C TYR A 95 15.26 5.85 -4.24
N LEU A 96 16.52 6.15 -3.98
CA LEU A 96 17.07 6.73 -2.76
C LEU A 96 17.94 7.94 -3.11
N ASP A 97 17.32 9.01 -3.61
CA ASP A 97 18.02 10.18 -4.14
C ASP A 97 18.90 9.82 -5.36
N ASP A 98 20.22 9.94 -5.24
CA ASP A 98 21.20 9.58 -6.25
C ASP A 98 21.58 8.09 -6.24
N GLU A 99 21.09 7.32 -5.28
CA GLU A 99 21.21 5.88 -5.20
C GLU A 99 19.92 5.17 -5.61
N THR A 100 20.02 3.90 -5.99
CA THR A 100 18.86 3.03 -6.25
C THR A 100 19.07 1.66 -5.61
N ILE A 101 18.02 1.05 -5.06
CA ILE A 101 18.04 -0.36 -4.66
C ILE A 101 17.50 -1.19 -5.82
N THR A 102 18.18 -2.27 -6.20
CA THR A 102 17.69 -3.22 -7.21
C THR A 102 17.16 -4.52 -6.59
N PRO A 103 16.37 -5.31 -7.34
CA PRO A 103 15.90 -6.63 -6.90
C PRO A 103 17.04 -7.55 -6.45
N THR A 104 18.12 -7.62 -7.23
CA THR A 104 19.28 -8.47 -6.92
C THR A 104 20.01 -8.00 -5.66
N GLU A 105 20.07 -6.69 -5.41
CA GLU A 105 20.66 -6.15 -4.18
C GLU A 105 19.83 -6.53 -2.95
N LEU A 106 18.50 -6.33 -3.02
CA LEU A 106 17.60 -6.66 -1.92
C LEU A 106 17.60 -8.16 -1.59
N ASP A 107 17.57 -9.01 -2.62
CA ASP A 107 17.71 -10.46 -2.49
C ASP A 107 19.02 -10.83 -1.78
N SER A 108 20.15 -10.27 -2.21
CA SER A 108 21.45 -10.53 -1.59
C SER A 108 21.53 -10.11 -0.12
N TRP A 109 20.85 -9.04 0.28
CA TRP A 109 20.80 -8.60 1.68
C TRP A 109 19.95 -9.55 2.54
N LEU A 110 18.83 -10.02 2.00
CA LEU A 110 17.98 -11.04 2.64
C LEU A 110 18.70 -12.38 2.75
N ASP A 111 19.43 -12.81 1.72
CA ASP A 111 20.28 -14.01 1.74
C ASP A 111 21.34 -13.94 2.86
N THR A 112 21.90 -12.75 3.10
CA THR A 112 22.90 -12.52 4.15
C THR A 112 22.27 -12.64 5.54
N LEU A 113 21.09 -12.05 5.74
CA LEU A 113 20.27 -12.22 6.95
C LEU A 113 19.96 -13.70 7.18
N GLU A 114 19.44 -14.40 6.16
CA GLU A 114 19.01 -15.78 6.24
C GLU A 114 20.17 -16.76 6.47
N GLY A 115 21.32 -16.54 5.81
CA GLY A 115 22.54 -17.30 6.05
C GLY A 115 23.06 -17.15 7.49
N SER A 116 22.89 -15.98 8.08
CA SER A 116 23.21 -15.75 9.50
C SER A 116 22.27 -16.52 10.43
N LEU A 117 20.96 -16.51 10.16
CA LEU A 117 19.96 -17.27 10.92
C LEU A 117 20.19 -18.78 10.79
N ALA A 118 20.43 -19.29 9.57
CA ALA A 118 20.73 -20.70 9.34
C ALA A 118 21.97 -21.17 10.12
N THR A 119 23.01 -20.33 10.18
CA THR A 119 24.22 -20.62 10.96
C THR A 119 23.90 -20.68 12.46
N TYR A 120 23.09 -19.75 12.96
CA TYR A 120 22.66 -19.73 14.35
C TYR A 120 21.80 -20.96 14.70
N ASP A 121 20.83 -21.30 13.84
CA ASP A 121 19.94 -22.46 14.01
C ASP A 121 20.73 -23.77 14.09
N ALA A 122 21.69 -23.97 13.18
CA ALA A 122 22.56 -25.14 13.20
C ALA A 122 23.44 -25.20 14.46
N GLY A 123 23.86 -24.05 14.99
CA GLY A 123 24.69 -23.95 16.19
C GLY A 123 23.94 -24.13 17.51
N ASN A 124 22.65 -23.80 17.54
CA ASN A 124 21.84 -23.73 18.77
C ASN A 124 20.64 -24.68 18.81
N GLY A 125 20.35 -25.39 17.71
CA GLY A 125 19.21 -26.31 17.62
C GLY A 125 17.86 -25.58 17.62
N THR A 126 17.80 -24.40 17.01
CA THR A 126 16.59 -23.58 16.82
C THR A 126 16.10 -23.69 15.37
N ASP A 127 14.93 -23.10 15.08
CA ASP A 127 14.36 -22.98 13.72
C ASP A 127 13.91 -21.53 13.44
N LEU A 128 14.74 -20.56 13.81
CA LEU A 128 14.43 -19.15 13.63
C LEU A 128 14.21 -18.80 12.16
N LEU A 129 14.99 -19.38 11.24
CA LEU A 129 14.80 -19.14 9.81
C LEU A 129 13.44 -19.63 9.29
N GLY A 130 12.98 -20.79 9.75
CA GLY A 130 11.70 -21.38 9.36
C GLY A 130 10.50 -20.69 10.01
N GLU A 131 10.63 -20.28 11.27
CA GLU A 131 9.54 -19.70 12.06
C GLU A 131 9.36 -18.20 11.84
N ASN A 132 10.38 -17.46 11.40
CA ASN A 132 10.32 -16.01 11.24
C ASN A 132 10.22 -15.62 9.77
N LYS A 133 9.02 -15.22 9.34
CA LYS A 133 8.76 -14.75 7.97
C LYS A 133 9.48 -13.42 7.69
N ARG A 134 10.01 -13.26 6.48
CA ARG A 134 10.53 -11.97 5.99
C ARG A 134 9.53 -11.40 5.00
N ILE A 135 8.85 -10.33 5.37
CA ILE A 135 7.75 -9.76 4.62
C ILE A 135 8.25 -8.47 3.98
N VAL A 136 8.30 -8.43 2.65
CA VAL A 136 8.74 -7.28 1.85
C VAL A 136 7.52 -6.66 1.20
N ILE A 137 7.23 -5.39 1.51
CA ILE A 137 6.08 -4.64 0.98
C ILE A 137 6.60 -3.42 0.25
N MET A 138 6.34 -3.33 -1.06
CA MET A 138 6.88 -2.28 -1.92
C MET A 138 5.75 -1.46 -2.55
N GLY A 139 5.74 -0.18 -2.20
CA GLY A 139 4.90 0.87 -2.76
C GLY A 139 5.69 1.76 -3.70
N ALA A 140 5.73 1.39 -4.98
CA ALA A 140 6.44 2.12 -6.03
C ALA A 140 5.96 1.73 -7.43
N CYS A 141 6.22 2.58 -8.42
CA CYS A 141 6.06 2.18 -9.83
C CYS A 141 6.93 0.96 -10.15
N TYR A 142 6.40 0.03 -10.95
CA TYR A 142 7.13 -1.15 -11.43
C TYR A 142 7.63 -2.10 -10.33
N SER A 143 7.08 -1.99 -9.11
CA SER A 143 7.49 -2.76 -7.94
C SER A 143 7.40 -4.29 -8.16
N GLY A 144 6.51 -4.76 -9.03
CA GLY A 144 6.40 -6.17 -9.39
C GLY A 144 7.66 -6.73 -10.05
N GLY A 145 8.54 -5.86 -10.59
CA GLY A 145 9.85 -6.25 -11.11
C GLY A 145 10.82 -6.76 -10.03
N PHE A 146 10.52 -6.55 -8.75
CA PHE A 146 11.28 -7.12 -7.63
C PHE A 146 10.88 -8.56 -7.31
N VAL A 147 9.65 -8.96 -7.62
CA VAL A 147 9.10 -10.27 -7.22
C VAL A 147 10.00 -11.44 -7.66
N PRO A 148 10.43 -11.56 -8.94
CA PRO A 148 11.14 -12.75 -9.37
C PRO A 148 12.50 -12.98 -8.70
N ALA A 149 13.21 -11.90 -8.31
CA ALA A 149 14.51 -12.01 -7.66
C ALA A 149 14.38 -12.17 -6.15
N VAL A 150 13.39 -11.52 -5.52
CA VAL A 150 13.24 -11.50 -4.06
C VAL A 150 12.48 -12.74 -3.56
N SER A 151 11.64 -13.35 -4.39
CA SER A 151 10.86 -14.55 -4.08
C SER A 151 11.77 -15.70 -3.61
N SER A 152 11.50 -16.21 -2.40
CA SER A 152 12.23 -17.32 -1.79
C SER A 152 11.47 -17.91 -0.61
N SER A 153 11.84 -19.11 -0.19
CA SER A 153 11.13 -19.82 0.88
C SER A 153 11.15 -19.05 2.20
N GLY A 154 9.98 -18.83 2.79
CA GLY A 154 9.83 -18.08 4.04
C GLY A 154 9.80 -16.55 3.86
N ARG A 155 9.92 -16.07 2.61
CA ARG A 155 9.64 -14.68 2.26
C ARG A 155 8.20 -14.52 1.81
N VAL A 156 7.64 -13.35 2.03
CA VAL A 156 6.36 -12.89 1.46
C VAL A 156 6.67 -11.58 0.75
N VAL A 157 6.42 -11.49 -0.55
CA VAL A 157 6.71 -10.31 -1.35
C VAL A 157 5.40 -9.71 -1.84
N ILE A 158 5.15 -8.47 -1.48
CA ILE A 158 3.98 -7.69 -1.90
C ILE A 158 4.47 -6.46 -2.66
N SER A 159 3.89 -6.23 -3.82
CA SER A 159 4.18 -5.10 -4.70
C SER A 159 2.90 -4.33 -5.01
N SER A 160 2.96 -3.01 -5.05
CA SER A 160 1.80 -2.14 -5.30
C SER A 160 1.37 -2.12 -6.76
N ALA A 161 2.26 -2.46 -7.68
CA ALA A 161 2.02 -2.50 -9.11
C ALA A 161 2.81 -3.67 -9.74
N SER A 162 2.37 -4.13 -10.91
CA SER A 162 3.10 -5.14 -11.69
C SER A 162 4.43 -4.58 -12.23
N ALA A 163 5.24 -5.44 -12.83
CA ALA A 163 6.55 -5.06 -13.36
C ALA A 163 6.50 -4.02 -14.51
N HIS A 164 5.32 -3.77 -15.09
CA HIS A 164 5.11 -2.92 -16.27
C HIS A 164 4.07 -1.82 -16.04
N GLU A 165 3.71 -1.57 -14.79
CA GLU A 165 2.70 -0.58 -14.43
C GLU A 165 3.26 0.43 -13.43
N GLN A 166 2.85 1.68 -13.61
CA GLN A 166 3.07 2.72 -12.63
C GLN A 166 2.09 2.58 -11.49
N SER A 167 2.51 3.00 -10.30
CA SER A 167 1.63 3.07 -9.15
C SER A 167 0.97 4.44 -9.05
N TYR A 168 -0.23 4.47 -8.49
CA TYR A 168 -1.05 5.65 -8.34
C TYR A 168 -0.99 6.19 -6.92
N LYS A 169 -0.90 7.51 -6.84
CA LYS A 169 -1.16 8.25 -5.62
C LYS A 169 -2.61 8.10 -5.24
N GLY A 170 -2.83 8.12 -3.92
CA GLY A 170 -4.17 8.15 -3.36
C GLY A 170 -4.78 9.54 -3.44
N PRO A 171 -5.76 9.84 -2.59
CA PRO A 171 -6.49 11.08 -2.68
C PRO A 171 -5.81 12.28 -2.00
N THR A 172 -6.29 13.50 -2.28
CA THR A 172 -5.84 14.72 -1.58
C THR A 172 -6.64 14.98 -0.32
N GLU A 173 -5.97 15.38 0.75
CA GLU A 173 -6.57 15.63 2.05
C GLU A 173 -6.50 17.11 2.48
N ASP A 174 -6.86 17.41 3.73
CA ASP A 174 -7.06 18.78 4.23
C ASP A 174 -5.83 19.64 4.33
N ASP A 175 -4.68 19.00 4.53
CA ASP A 175 -3.38 19.65 4.46
C ASP A 175 -2.96 20.00 3.02
N GLY A 176 -3.76 19.60 2.02
CA GLY A 176 -3.45 19.79 0.60
C GLY A 176 -2.42 18.79 0.07
N ILE A 177 -1.99 17.82 0.88
CA ILE A 177 -1.01 16.81 0.51
C ILE A 177 -1.77 15.54 0.09
N ARG A 178 -1.43 15.02 -1.08
CA ARG A 178 -1.97 13.75 -1.60
C ARG A 178 -1.31 12.56 -0.91
N VAL A 179 -2.06 11.50 -0.63
CA VAL A 179 -1.50 10.21 -0.20
C VAL A 179 -0.54 9.70 -1.27
N GLY A 180 0.68 9.33 -0.89
CA GLY A 180 1.76 8.99 -1.83
C GLY A 180 1.62 7.64 -2.50
N GLU A 181 0.89 6.71 -1.91
CA GLU A 181 0.75 5.36 -2.45
C GLU A 181 -0.62 4.80 -2.05
N TYR A 182 -1.52 4.67 -3.02
CA TYR A 182 -2.91 4.28 -2.74
C TYR A 182 -3.04 2.84 -2.26
N PHE A 183 -2.34 1.89 -2.89
CA PHE A 183 -2.44 0.49 -2.51
C PHE A 183 -1.89 0.25 -1.11
N LEU A 184 -0.76 0.87 -0.77
CA LEU A 184 -0.20 0.76 0.59
C LEU A 184 -1.11 1.40 1.63
N GLU A 185 -1.74 2.54 1.32
CA GLU A 185 -2.72 3.14 2.22
C GLU A 185 -3.85 2.15 2.54
N GLU A 186 -4.49 1.59 1.50
CA GLU A 186 -5.58 0.64 1.68
C GLU A 186 -5.14 -0.65 2.37
N LEU A 187 -3.94 -1.16 2.05
CA LEU A 187 -3.37 -2.34 2.71
C LEU A 187 -3.21 -2.10 4.21
N PHE A 188 -2.65 -0.97 4.61
CA PHE A 188 -2.39 -0.67 6.02
C PHE A 188 -3.64 -0.27 6.80
N LEU A 189 -4.67 0.27 6.15
CA LEU A 189 -5.99 0.42 6.78
C LEU A 189 -6.58 -0.95 7.17
N GLU A 190 -6.57 -1.91 6.25
CA GLU A 190 -7.07 -3.26 6.52
C GLU A 190 -6.24 -3.99 7.60
N LEU A 191 -4.91 -3.84 7.57
CA LEU A 191 -4.03 -4.39 8.60
C LEU A 191 -4.24 -3.70 9.97
N ALA A 192 -4.56 -2.40 9.98
CA ALA A 192 -4.88 -1.68 11.20
C ALA A 192 -6.14 -2.25 11.88
N ASP A 193 -7.14 -2.56 11.06
CA ASP A 193 -8.42 -3.18 11.47
C ASP A 193 -8.29 -4.65 11.90
N GLY A 194 -7.09 -5.21 11.80
CA GLY A 194 -6.77 -6.55 12.28
C GLY A 194 -7.01 -7.67 11.27
N SER A 195 -7.24 -7.35 10.00
CA SER A 195 -7.25 -8.36 8.93
C SER A 195 -5.90 -9.07 8.85
N ASP A 196 -5.92 -10.37 8.56
CA ASP A 196 -4.70 -11.09 8.17
C ASP A 196 -4.15 -10.57 6.84
N LEU A 197 -2.86 -10.79 6.60
CA LEU A 197 -2.17 -10.23 5.44
C LEU A 197 -2.78 -10.66 4.10
N ARG A 198 -3.36 -11.87 4.01
CA ARG A 198 -4.06 -12.32 2.80
C ARG A 198 -5.34 -11.51 2.59
N THR A 199 -6.17 -11.40 3.62
CA THR A 199 -7.43 -10.65 3.56
C THR A 199 -7.18 -9.17 3.27
N ALA A 200 -6.19 -8.57 3.93
CA ALA A 200 -5.79 -7.18 3.70
C ALA A 200 -5.32 -6.95 2.26
N PHE A 201 -4.49 -7.84 1.72
CA PHE A 201 -4.06 -7.78 0.31
C PHE A 201 -5.25 -7.88 -0.66
N GLN A 202 -6.15 -8.83 -0.47
CA GLN A 202 -7.33 -9.01 -1.34
C GLN A 202 -8.21 -7.75 -1.38
N SER A 203 -8.47 -7.14 -0.22
CA SER A 203 -9.26 -5.91 -0.12
C SER A 203 -8.54 -4.73 -0.79
N ALA A 204 -7.27 -4.50 -0.44
CA ALA A 204 -6.47 -3.41 -1.00
C ALA A 204 -6.30 -3.52 -2.53
N THR A 205 -6.11 -4.73 -3.05
CA THR A 205 -6.07 -5.00 -4.49
C THR A 205 -7.38 -4.65 -5.18
N THR A 206 -8.52 -5.12 -4.64
CA THR A 206 -9.85 -4.81 -5.18
C THR A 206 -10.12 -3.30 -5.20
N LYS A 207 -9.75 -2.59 -4.13
CA LYS A 207 -9.88 -1.13 -4.04
C LYS A 207 -8.97 -0.42 -5.03
N THR A 208 -7.74 -0.91 -5.23
CA THR A 208 -6.77 -0.35 -6.19
C THR A 208 -7.23 -0.50 -7.63
N GLU A 209 -7.70 -1.69 -8.01
CA GLU A 209 -8.24 -1.94 -9.36
C GLU A 209 -9.47 -1.07 -9.64
N THR A 210 -10.33 -0.87 -8.63
CA THR A 210 -11.48 0.03 -8.73
C THR A 210 -11.05 1.50 -8.89
N TRP A 211 -10.10 1.95 -8.04
CA TRP A 211 -9.52 3.30 -8.07
C TRP A 211 -8.84 3.62 -9.40
N THR A 212 -8.20 2.63 -10.01
CA THR A 212 -7.37 2.77 -11.21
C THR A 212 -8.03 2.24 -12.49
N ARG A 213 -9.34 2.04 -12.49
CA ARG A 213 -10.07 1.64 -13.70
C ARG A 213 -9.84 2.62 -14.87
N GLY A 214 -9.43 2.07 -16.01
CA GLY A 214 -9.09 2.77 -17.25
C GLY A 214 -10.28 3.24 -18.08
N GLY A 215 -11.49 2.74 -17.79
CA GLY A 215 -12.75 3.21 -18.40
C GLY A 215 -13.19 2.47 -19.66
N ASP A 216 -12.52 1.39 -20.05
CA ASP A 216 -12.90 0.55 -21.20
C ASP A 216 -13.38 -0.84 -20.69
N LEU A 217 -14.69 -0.95 -20.43
CA LEU A 217 -15.37 -2.16 -19.88
C LEU A 217 -15.38 -3.38 -20.82
N SER A 218 -14.51 -3.42 -21.83
CA SER A 218 -14.35 -4.59 -22.68
C SER A 218 -13.91 -5.75 -21.78
N ALA A 219 -14.75 -6.79 -21.65
CA ALA A 219 -14.40 -8.08 -21.04
C ALA A 219 -13.24 -8.82 -21.77
N ASN A 220 -12.65 -8.18 -22.80
CA ASN A 220 -11.43 -8.57 -23.48
C ASN A 220 -10.40 -7.44 -23.37
N SER A 221 -10.28 -6.78 -22.22
CA SER A 221 -9.18 -5.85 -21.99
C SER A 221 -7.87 -6.59 -22.28
N ALA A 222 -7.04 -5.99 -23.14
CA ALA A 222 -5.90 -6.66 -23.74
C ALA A 222 -4.68 -6.74 -22.80
N ASN A 223 -4.86 -6.57 -21.48
CA ASN A 223 -3.80 -6.65 -20.48
C ASN A 223 -3.68 -8.08 -19.92
N GLY A 224 -2.58 -8.36 -19.22
CA GLY A 224 -2.31 -9.70 -18.66
C GLY A 224 -3.29 -10.17 -17.58
N PHE A 225 -4.16 -9.28 -17.11
CA PHE A 225 -5.04 -9.47 -15.95
C PHE A 225 -6.52 -9.67 -16.32
N ASN A 226 -6.90 -9.33 -17.57
CA ASN A 226 -8.25 -9.47 -18.13
C ASN A 226 -9.32 -8.59 -17.42
N ASP A 227 -8.91 -7.45 -16.89
CA ASP A 227 -9.79 -6.37 -16.45
C ASP A 227 -9.32 -5.01 -17.02
N ASP A 228 -10.02 -3.93 -16.73
CA ASP A 228 -9.68 -2.59 -17.21
C ASP A 228 -8.92 -1.72 -16.21
N ALA A 229 -8.41 -2.27 -15.11
CA ALA A 229 -7.51 -1.54 -14.22
C ALA A 229 -6.15 -1.29 -14.89
N VAL A 230 -5.49 -0.20 -14.48
CA VAL A 230 -4.15 0.16 -14.99
C VAL A 230 -3.05 0.01 -13.94
N GLN A 231 -3.37 -0.57 -12.79
CA GLN A 231 -2.43 -0.91 -11.73
C GLN A 231 -2.90 -2.20 -11.03
N HIS A 232 -2.02 -3.20 -10.99
CA HIS A 232 -2.28 -4.48 -10.34
C HIS A 232 -1.22 -4.78 -9.28
N PRO A 233 -1.58 -4.72 -7.98
CA PRO A 233 -0.72 -5.21 -6.92
C PRO A 233 -0.49 -6.72 -7.03
N LEU A 234 0.71 -7.20 -6.70
CA LEU A 234 1.04 -8.64 -6.73
C LEU A 234 1.52 -9.12 -5.36
N MET A 235 1.16 -10.34 -5.01
CA MET A 235 1.65 -11.09 -3.85
C MET A 235 2.32 -12.39 -4.33
N ASP A 236 3.51 -12.68 -3.81
CA ASP A 236 4.22 -13.96 -3.93
C ASP A 236 4.56 -14.46 -2.53
N ASP A 237 4.14 -15.67 -2.17
CA ASP A 237 4.43 -16.23 -0.85
C ASP A 237 4.75 -17.74 -0.83
N ASP A 238 4.92 -18.33 -2.01
CA ASP A 238 5.18 -19.75 -2.22
C ASP A 238 6.55 -20.06 -2.85
N ALA A 239 7.34 -19.02 -3.15
CA ALA A 239 8.66 -19.09 -3.76
C ALA A 239 8.68 -19.56 -5.23
N ASP A 240 7.60 -19.37 -5.98
CA ASP A 240 7.53 -19.74 -7.40
C ASP A 240 8.02 -18.65 -8.37
N THR A 241 8.38 -17.48 -7.84
CA THR A 241 8.88 -16.28 -8.55
C THR A 241 7.83 -15.51 -9.35
N VAL A 242 6.54 -15.85 -9.20
CA VAL A 242 5.43 -15.32 -9.98
C VAL A 242 4.31 -14.86 -9.05
N GLY A 243 4.31 -13.56 -8.73
CA GLY A 243 3.23 -12.99 -7.92
C GLY A 243 1.88 -12.91 -8.65
N THR A 244 0.80 -12.97 -7.86
CA THR A 244 -0.59 -12.84 -8.34
C THR A 244 -1.31 -11.65 -7.71
N ASN A 245 -2.22 -11.02 -8.45
CA ASN A 245 -3.21 -10.08 -7.90
C ASN A 245 -4.51 -10.79 -7.46
N ALA A 246 -4.72 -12.03 -7.93
CA ALA A 246 -5.94 -12.79 -7.71
C ALA A 246 -5.70 -13.95 -6.74
N VAL A 247 -5.80 -13.65 -5.44
CA VAL A 247 -5.64 -14.63 -4.36
C VAL A 247 -6.99 -15.25 -4.00
N PHE A 248 -7.07 -16.58 -3.95
CA PHE A 248 -8.28 -17.34 -3.65
C PHE A 248 -7.99 -18.45 -2.63
N GLU A 249 -9.02 -19.15 -2.15
CA GLU A 249 -8.81 -20.25 -1.18
C GLU A 249 -7.93 -21.39 -1.74
N ASN A 250 -7.85 -21.55 -3.05
CA ASN A 250 -7.06 -22.58 -3.73
C ASN A 250 -5.91 -22.02 -4.58
N SER A 251 -5.58 -20.73 -4.48
CA SER A 251 -4.35 -20.21 -5.07
C SER A 251 -3.14 -20.74 -4.31
N SER A 252 -2.00 -20.80 -5.00
CA SER A 252 -0.71 -21.14 -4.38
C SER A 252 -0.27 -19.98 -3.48
N ASP A 253 -0.24 -18.77 -4.04
CA ASP A 253 -0.04 -17.54 -3.29
C ASP A 253 -1.17 -17.23 -2.30
N GLY A 254 -0.78 -16.54 -1.23
CA GLY A 254 -1.62 -16.07 -0.13
C GLY A 254 -1.83 -17.12 0.95
N GLN A 255 -1.41 -18.37 0.73
CA GLN A 255 -1.66 -19.44 1.69
C GLN A 255 -0.83 -19.30 2.96
N SER A 256 0.36 -18.72 2.87
CA SER A 256 1.20 -18.43 4.04
C SER A 256 0.80 -17.10 4.70
N ALA A 257 0.28 -16.14 3.91
CA ALA A 257 -0.14 -14.83 4.38
C ALA A 257 -1.39 -14.86 5.28
N LYS A 258 -2.25 -15.88 5.18
CA LYS A 258 -3.48 -15.99 5.99
C LYS A 258 -3.24 -16.10 7.50
N ASP A 259 -2.06 -16.56 7.90
CA ASP A 259 -1.69 -16.78 9.30
C ASP A 259 -0.86 -15.59 9.86
N ILE A 260 -0.68 -14.54 9.06
CA ILE A 260 0.13 -13.37 9.42
C ILE A 260 -0.81 -12.22 9.82
N LEU A 261 -0.77 -11.87 11.10
CA LEU A 261 -1.44 -10.67 11.64
C LEU A 261 -0.38 -9.59 11.89
N LEU A 262 -0.71 -8.34 11.59
CA LEU A 262 0.16 -7.22 11.95
C LEU A 262 0.07 -6.96 13.46
N GLY A 263 1.17 -7.17 14.18
CA GLY A 263 1.23 -6.90 15.62
C GLY A 263 0.46 -7.94 16.45
N PHE A 264 -0.44 -7.47 17.32
CA PHE A 264 -1.25 -8.35 18.19
C PHE A 264 -2.66 -8.60 17.63
N ASN A 265 -3.28 -9.73 17.98
CA ASN A 265 -4.68 -9.96 17.62
C ASN A 265 -5.59 -9.05 18.47
N GLN A 266 -6.30 -8.12 17.84
CA GLN A 266 -7.15 -7.15 18.53
C GLN A 266 -8.35 -7.79 19.22
N ASP A 267 -8.89 -8.88 18.68
CA ASP A 267 -9.97 -9.67 19.31
C ASP A 267 -9.52 -10.29 20.66
N SER A 268 -8.22 -10.38 20.90
CA SER A 268 -7.66 -10.86 22.17
C SER A 268 -7.63 -9.79 23.27
N LEU A 269 -7.84 -8.51 22.94
CA LEU A 269 -7.94 -7.42 23.91
C LEU A 269 -9.36 -7.33 24.47
N THR A 270 -9.64 -8.05 25.55
CA THR A 270 -10.98 -8.13 26.18
C THR A 270 -11.51 -6.84 26.85
N ASN A 271 -10.83 -5.71 26.66
CA ASN A 271 -11.11 -4.47 27.40
C ASN A 271 -10.65 -3.18 26.70
N ASP A 272 -10.28 -3.23 25.42
CA ASP A 272 -10.05 -2.00 24.66
C ASP A 272 -11.40 -1.49 24.12
N ALA A 273 -11.87 -0.40 24.69
CA ALA A 273 -13.16 0.21 24.34
C ALA A 273 -12.99 1.39 23.36
N PHE A 274 -11.78 1.59 22.82
CA PHE A 274 -11.58 2.58 21.77
C PHE A 274 -11.99 1.99 20.42
N ILE A 275 -13.08 2.50 19.86
CA ILE A 275 -13.48 2.27 18.48
C ILE A 275 -13.14 3.56 17.73
N PRO A 276 -12.08 3.56 16.89
CA PRO A 276 -11.76 4.70 16.05
C PRO A 276 -12.94 5.07 15.15
N ALA A 277 -12.98 6.33 14.71
CA ALA A 277 -13.90 6.72 13.66
C ALA A 277 -13.62 5.92 12.38
N ASP A 278 -14.65 5.34 11.81
CA ASP A 278 -14.62 4.55 10.59
C ASP A 278 -15.88 4.80 9.74
N ILE A 279 -15.74 4.61 8.43
CA ILE A 279 -16.79 4.76 7.43
C ILE A 279 -17.64 3.48 7.40
N ASN A 280 -18.86 3.58 7.91
CA ASN A 280 -19.81 2.46 7.93
C ASN A 280 -20.49 2.23 6.58
N GLN A 281 -20.82 3.32 5.89
CA GLN A 281 -21.60 3.26 4.67
C GLN A 281 -21.41 4.52 3.84
N VAL A 282 -21.29 4.34 2.53
CA VAL A 282 -21.18 5.42 1.55
C VAL A 282 -22.36 5.34 0.57
N THR A 283 -22.52 6.38 -0.23
CA THR A 283 -23.45 6.33 -1.36
C THR A 283 -22.92 5.37 -2.41
N ASP A 284 -23.74 4.40 -2.81
CA ASP A 284 -23.41 3.49 -3.88
C ASP A 284 -23.12 4.25 -5.18
N THR A 285 -22.38 3.62 -6.08
CA THR A 285 -22.19 4.08 -7.46
C THR A 285 -23.53 4.44 -8.10
N ILE A 286 -23.64 5.63 -8.68
CA ILE A 286 -24.89 6.14 -9.27
C ILE A 286 -24.78 6.14 -10.80
N TYR A 287 -25.80 5.63 -11.49
CA TYR A 287 -25.95 5.81 -12.93
C TYR A 287 -26.93 6.98 -13.19
N LEU A 288 -26.47 8.01 -13.89
CA LEU A 288 -27.27 9.19 -14.21
C LEU A 288 -27.65 9.23 -15.70
N ASP A 289 -28.88 9.61 -15.99
CA ASP A 289 -29.33 9.88 -17.36
C ASP A 289 -28.96 11.30 -17.83
N ASP A 290 -29.16 11.59 -19.12
CA ASP A 290 -28.83 12.90 -19.71
C ASP A 290 -29.65 14.08 -19.13
N LEU A 291 -30.68 13.80 -18.33
CA LEU A 291 -31.58 14.80 -17.77
C LEU A 291 -31.32 15.06 -16.28
N THR A 292 -30.50 14.24 -15.63
CA THR A 292 -30.23 14.31 -14.20
C THR A 292 -28.89 15.00 -13.95
N SER A 293 -28.95 16.23 -13.44
CA SER A 293 -27.77 17.05 -13.14
C SER A 293 -27.44 17.13 -11.65
N ALA A 294 -28.27 16.56 -10.77
CA ALA A 294 -28.07 16.62 -9.33
C ALA A 294 -28.40 15.31 -8.62
N ALA A 295 -27.64 15.00 -7.58
CA ALA A 295 -27.89 13.92 -6.64
C ALA A 295 -27.39 14.31 -5.25
N GLN A 296 -28.01 13.73 -4.23
CA GLN A 296 -27.52 13.84 -2.87
C GLN A 296 -26.60 12.65 -2.59
N LEU A 297 -25.38 12.96 -2.18
CA LEU A 297 -24.42 11.98 -1.68
C LEU A 297 -24.46 12.00 -0.15
N THR A 298 -24.24 10.83 0.43
CA THR A 298 -24.28 10.54 1.86
C THR A 298 -23.11 9.66 2.29
N LEU A 299 -22.62 9.89 3.51
CA LEU A 299 -21.62 9.08 4.19
C LEU A 299 -22.07 8.89 5.65
N TYR A 300 -21.98 7.67 6.16
CA TYR A 300 -22.20 7.33 7.57
C TYR A 300 -20.87 6.92 8.20
N ALA A 301 -20.54 7.53 9.32
CA ALA A 301 -19.43 7.13 10.18
C ALA A 301 -19.96 6.55 11.50
N ASN A 302 -19.23 5.61 12.10
CA ASN A 302 -19.56 5.05 13.42
C ASN A 302 -19.50 6.12 14.53
N ASP A 303 -18.58 7.08 14.43
CA ASP A 303 -18.44 8.24 15.30
C ASP A 303 -18.13 9.50 14.47
N PRO A 304 -19.15 10.23 14.00
CA PRO A 304 -18.93 11.41 13.17
C PRO A 304 -18.26 12.57 13.92
N TYR A 305 -18.12 12.52 15.25
CA TYR A 305 -17.50 13.60 16.02
C TYR A 305 -15.98 13.44 16.17
N GLN A 306 -15.44 12.28 15.80
CA GLN A 306 -14.00 12.06 15.67
C GLN A 306 -13.49 12.43 14.27
N VAL A 307 -14.38 12.65 13.31
CA VAL A 307 -14.04 13.05 11.93
C VAL A 307 -14.21 14.57 11.80
N ASN A 308 -13.11 15.29 11.56
CA ASN A 308 -13.17 16.75 11.38
C ASN A 308 -13.90 17.14 10.09
N GLN A 309 -13.64 16.41 9.01
CA GLN A 309 -14.18 16.67 7.69
C GLN A 309 -14.03 15.40 6.84
N ALA A 310 -15.07 15.06 6.09
CA ALA A 310 -15.05 13.96 5.12
C ALA A 310 -15.15 14.49 3.69
N TYR A 311 -14.55 13.77 2.75
CA TYR A 311 -14.50 14.11 1.34
C TYR A 311 -14.99 12.98 0.46
N VAL A 312 -15.37 13.35 -0.76
CA VAL A 312 -15.52 12.41 -1.87
C VAL A 312 -14.65 12.87 -3.03
N GLU A 313 -13.89 11.95 -3.60
CA GLU A 313 -13.34 12.07 -4.95
C GLU A 313 -14.29 11.38 -5.94
N ILE A 314 -14.76 12.12 -6.94
CA ILE A 314 -15.76 11.68 -7.91
C ILE A 314 -15.06 11.42 -9.25
N ARG A 315 -15.14 10.18 -9.73
CA ARG A 315 -14.76 9.83 -11.11
C ARG A 315 -15.95 10.09 -12.03
N THR A 316 -15.72 10.80 -13.13
CA THR A 316 -16.77 11.08 -14.15
C THR A 316 -16.85 9.95 -15.19
N PRO A 317 -18.00 9.78 -15.87
CA PRO A 317 -18.18 8.74 -16.88
C PRO A 317 -17.15 8.74 -18.02
N ASP A 318 -16.63 9.91 -18.40
CA ASP A 318 -15.64 10.06 -19.46
C ASP A 318 -14.18 9.95 -19.00
N LYS A 319 -13.95 9.84 -17.69
CA LYS A 319 -12.61 9.78 -17.14
C LYS A 319 -11.99 8.43 -17.47
N THR A 320 -11.00 8.47 -18.34
CA THR A 320 -10.17 7.33 -18.70
C THR A 320 -8.81 7.50 -18.05
N LEU A 321 -8.29 6.41 -17.49
CA LEU A 321 -6.92 6.33 -17.02
C LEU A 321 -6.13 5.52 -18.03
N SER A 322 -4.89 5.93 -18.25
CA SER A 322 -3.95 5.20 -19.10
C SER A 322 -2.64 5.09 -18.34
N SER A 323 -1.95 3.95 -18.48
CA SER A 323 -0.53 3.93 -18.16
C SER A 323 0.17 5.00 -18.99
N SER A 324 0.97 5.85 -18.34
CA SER A 324 1.91 6.65 -19.12
C SER A 324 2.99 5.69 -19.61
N GLY A 325 3.50 5.90 -20.84
CA GLY A 325 4.42 4.94 -21.45
C GLY A 325 5.58 4.55 -20.53
N ASN A 326 6.13 3.35 -20.75
CA ASN A 326 7.14 2.60 -19.98
C ASN A 326 8.47 3.31 -19.63
N ASP A 327 8.56 4.64 -19.65
CA ASP A 327 9.80 5.43 -19.55
C ASP A 327 9.75 6.54 -18.48
N THR A 328 8.79 6.52 -17.55
CA THR A 328 8.72 7.56 -16.50
C THR A 328 8.82 6.96 -15.10
N THR A 329 9.59 7.62 -14.23
CA THR A 329 9.76 7.23 -12.82
C THR A 329 8.68 7.80 -11.92
N GLU A 330 7.85 8.71 -12.43
CA GLU A 330 6.84 9.42 -11.65
C GLU A 330 5.62 8.53 -11.39
N GLN A 331 5.07 8.62 -10.17
CA GLN A 331 3.75 8.07 -9.89
C GLN A 331 2.64 8.93 -10.51
N LEU A 332 1.52 8.26 -10.82
CA LEU A 332 0.37 8.90 -11.46
C LEU A 332 -0.64 9.42 -10.41
N SER A 333 -1.38 10.46 -10.78
CA SER A 333 -2.55 10.92 -10.01
C SER A 333 -3.79 10.89 -10.87
N ASN A 334 -4.91 10.53 -10.25
CA ASN A 334 -6.19 10.44 -10.94
C ASN A 334 -6.85 11.81 -11.17
N ASP A 335 -6.51 12.81 -10.35
CA ASP A 335 -7.09 14.15 -10.38
C ASP A 335 -8.63 14.15 -10.44
N TYR A 336 -9.25 13.23 -9.70
CA TYR A 336 -10.70 13.15 -9.57
C TYR A 336 -11.27 14.40 -8.88
N LEU A 337 -12.56 14.62 -9.09
CA LEU A 337 -13.21 15.80 -8.57
C LEU A 337 -13.45 15.67 -7.06
N ARG A 338 -12.69 16.42 -6.27
CA ARG A 338 -12.84 16.46 -4.81
C ARG A 338 -13.99 17.37 -4.37
N ARG A 339 -14.83 16.91 -3.44
CA ARG A 339 -15.87 17.69 -2.78
C ARG A 339 -15.94 17.35 -1.29
N ALA A 340 -16.21 18.35 -0.46
CA ALA A 340 -16.39 18.19 0.98
C ALA A 340 -17.84 17.87 1.30
N PHE A 341 -18.07 16.92 2.20
CA PHE A 341 -19.37 16.72 2.81
C PHE A 341 -19.68 17.79 3.85
N THR A 342 -20.96 18.06 4.08
CA THR A 342 -21.40 18.79 5.27
C THR A 342 -21.50 17.80 6.44
N PRO A 343 -20.87 18.07 7.60
CA PRO A 343 -20.93 17.19 8.76
C PRO A 343 -22.33 17.11 9.34
N PRO A 344 -22.71 15.97 9.94
CA PRO A 344 -24.02 15.79 10.54
C PRO A 344 -24.19 16.69 11.77
N SER A 345 -25.38 17.28 11.93
CA SER A 345 -25.71 18.07 13.12
C SER A 345 -26.06 17.24 14.36
N THR A 346 -26.23 15.93 14.20
CA THR A 346 -26.66 15.00 15.25
C THR A 346 -26.03 13.63 15.08
N SER A 347 -25.81 12.91 16.18
CA SER A 347 -25.19 11.58 16.17
C SER A 347 -26.04 10.60 15.35
N GLY A 348 -25.40 9.80 14.50
CA GLY A 348 -26.08 8.79 13.65
C GLY A 348 -26.77 9.35 12.40
N ALA A 349 -26.72 10.67 12.17
CA ALA A 349 -27.10 11.24 10.88
C ALA A 349 -25.90 11.19 9.91
N PRO A 350 -26.14 11.13 8.59
CA PRO A 350 -25.06 11.10 7.61
C PRO A 350 -24.43 12.48 7.41
N TYR A 351 -23.17 12.46 7.01
CA TYR A 351 -22.55 13.49 6.21
C TYR A 351 -23.31 13.64 4.89
N THR A 352 -23.60 14.87 4.44
CA THR A 352 -24.37 15.10 3.21
C THR A 352 -23.70 16.06 2.23
N LEU A 353 -23.85 15.78 0.94
CA LEU A 353 -23.38 16.63 -0.15
C LEU A 353 -24.46 16.67 -1.24
N ASP A 354 -25.10 17.81 -1.42
CA ASP A 354 -25.96 18.06 -2.57
C ASP A 354 -25.07 18.49 -3.76
N TYR A 355 -24.76 17.54 -4.64
CA TYR A 355 -23.95 17.80 -5.82
C TYR A 355 -24.85 18.04 -7.03
N SER A 356 -24.67 19.19 -7.71
CA SER A 356 -25.55 19.64 -8.81
C SER A 356 -24.81 19.95 -10.13
N ASP A 357 -23.56 19.50 -10.22
CA ASP A 357 -22.68 19.73 -11.36
C ASP A 357 -22.43 18.41 -12.13
N PHE A 358 -23.42 17.52 -12.21
CA PHE A 358 -23.33 16.35 -13.10
C PHE A 358 -23.61 16.81 -14.54
N VAL A 359 -22.60 16.69 -15.40
CA VAL A 359 -22.62 17.23 -16.78
C VAL A 359 -22.65 16.14 -17.86
N GLN A 360 -22.53 14.88 -17.46
CA GLN A 360 -22.51 13.70 -18.33
C GLN A 360 -23.53 12.66 -17.85
N SER A 361 -24.13 11.92 -18.77
CA SER A 361 -24.79 10.67 -18.43
C SER A 361 -23.78 9.53 -18.30
N GLY A 362 -24.13 8.52 -17.51
CA GLY A 362 -23.31 7.34 -17.30
C GLY A 362 -22.99 7.09 -15.83
N LEU A 363 -21.90 6.35 -15.61
CA LEU A 363 -21.52 5.83 -14.31
C LEU A 363 -20.70 6.85 -13.48
N TYR A 364 -21.32 7.28 -12.38
CA TYR A 364 -20.83 7.99 -11.21
C TYR A 364 -20.10 7.12 -10.18
N GLU A 365 -18.76 7.10 -10.09
CA GLU A 365 -18.04 6.41 -9.00
C GLU A 365 -17.52 7.38 -7.94
N TYR A 366 -17.68 6.99 -6.68
CA TYR A 366 -17.44 7.82 -5.50
C TYR A 366 -16.44 7.13 -4.58
N PHE A 367 -15.35 7.81 -4.27
CA PHE A 367 -14.32 7.35 -3.35
C PHE A 367 -14.34 8.27 -2.12
N ILE A 368 -14.78 7.74 -0.98
CA ILE A 368 -15.01 8.51 0.25
C ILE A 368 -13.92 8.23 1.27
N MET A 369 -13.54 9.27 2.00
CA MET A 369 -12.28 9.40 2.72
C MET A 369 -12.40 10.48 3.79
#